data_AF-A0A949X840-F1
#
_entry.id   AF-A0A949X840-F1
#
_cell.length_a   1.000
_cell.length_b   1.000
_cell.length_c   1.000
_cell.angle_alpha   90.00
_cell.angle_beta   90.00
_cell.angle_gamma   90.00
#
_symmetry.space_group_name_H-M   'P 1'
#
loop_
_entity.id
_entity.type
_entity.pdbx_description
1 polymer ?
#
loop_
_entity_poly.entity_id
_entity_poly.type
_entity_poly.pdbx_seq_one_letter_code
_entity_poly.pdbx_strand_id
1 'polypeptide(L)' 'VTVKTGTRVIWVNHDDIPHTIDSSDGKFRSGALDTDDHFQFLFTEPGEYQFFCRLHPRMTGKIIVQP' A
#
# COMPACT_ATOMS: atom_id res chain seq x y z
N VAL A 1 -6.19 -0.92 7.39
CA VAL A 1 -6.82 0.42 7.50
C VAL A 1 -8.14 0.41 6.74
N THR A 2 -9.15 1.15 7.21
CA THR A 2 -10.43 1.31 6.49
C THR A 2 -10.59 2.77 6.07
N VAL A 3 -10.98 3.02 4.81
CA VAL A 3 -11.14 4.36 4.23
C VAL A 3 -12.41 4.45 3.39
N LYS A 4 -12.84 5.68 3.07
CA LYS A 4 -13.94 5.91 2.12
C LYS A 4 -13.45 5.90 0.68
N THR A 5 -14.37 5.66 -0.24
CA THR A 5 -14.15 5.85 -1.68
C THR A 5 -13.67 7.27 -1.95
N GLY A 6 -12.68 7.42 -2.82
CA GLY A 6 -12.01 8.68 -3.11
C GLY A 6 -10.87 9.03 -2.13
N THR A 7 -10.57 8.19 -1.15
CA THR A 7 -9.44 8.43 -0.23
C THR A 7 -8.12 8.11 -0.92
N ARG A 8 -7.17 9.05 -0.81
CA ARG A 8 -5.77 8.82 -1.13
C ARG A 8 -5.05 8.30 0.11
N VAL A 9 -4.51 7.09 0.03
CA VAL A 9 -3.65 6.54 1.08
C VAL A 9 -2.20 6.79 0.69
N ILE A 10 -1.41 7.22 1.66
CA ILE A 10 0.03 7.46 1.52
C ILE A 10 0.73 6.50 2.49
N TRP A 11 1.64 5.69 1.97
CA TRP A 11 2.60 4.93 2.76
C TRP A 11 3.90 5.70 2.79
N VAL A 12 4.52 5.75 3.96
CA VAL A 12 5.85 6.34 4.17
C VAL A 12 6.71 5.26 4.81
N ASN A 13 7.90 5.04 4.28
CA ASN A 13 8.85 4.11 4.89
C ASN A 13 9.67 4.84 5.96
N HIS A 14 9.39 4.62 7.24
CA HIS A 14 10.21 5.15 8.33
C HIS A 14 11.22 4.14 8.87
N ASP A 15 11.45 3.05 8.13
CA ASP A 15 12.45 2.04 8.43
C ASP A 15 13.80 2.39 7.77
N ASP A 16 14.89 1.75 8.21
CA ASP A 16 16.23 1.88 7.61
C ASP A 16 16.50 0.86 6.49
N ILE A 17 15.53 -0.02 6.22
CA ILE A 17 15.55 -1.02 5.17
C ILE A 17 14.54 -0.62 4.07
N PRO A 18 14.90 -0.75 2.78
CA PRO A 18 13.96 -0.50 1.70
C PRO A 18 12.74 -1.43 1.73
N HIS A 19 11.56 -0.87 1.47
CA HIS A 19 10.31 -1.63 1.37
C HIS A 19 9.56 -1.35 0.07
N THR A 20 8.60 -2.21 -0.27
CA THR A 20 7.66 -1.97 -1.37
C THR A 20 6.22 -2.12 -0.89
N ILE A 21 5.31 -1.53 -1.65
CA ILE A 21 3.86 -1.66 -1.50
C ILE A 21 3.30 -2.24 -2.79
N ASP A 22 2.96 -3.53 -2.76
CA ASP A 22 2.45 -4.28 -3.90
C ASP A 22 1.11 -4.90 -3.55
N SER A 23 0.05 -4.59 -4.32
CA SER A 23 -1.23 -5.26 -4.13
C SER A 23 -1.19 -6.69 -4.67
N SER A 24 -1.84 -7.62 -3.96
CA SER A 24 -1.88 -9.04 -4.34
C SER A 24 -2.58 -9.28 -5.68
N ASP A 25 -3.51 -8.39 -6.05
CA ASP A 25 -4.27 -8.41 -7.30
C ASP A 25 -3.60 -7.59 -8.43
N GLY A 26 -2.43 -6.98 -8.19
CA GLY A 26 -1.69 -6.20 -9.18
C GLY A 26 -2.26 -4.83 -9.54
N LYS A 27 -3.31 -4.34 -8.84
CA LYS A 27 -3.88 -3.01 -9.02
C LYS A 27 -2.93 -1.85 -8.70
N PHE A 28 -2.01 -2.03 -7.75
CA PHE A 28 -0.98 -1.05 -7.47
C PHE A 28 0.35 -1.69 -7.08
N ARG A 29 1.43 -0.98 -7.43
CA ARG A 29 2.81 -1.39 -7.17
C ARG A 29 3.68 -0.15 -7.04
N SER A 30 4.42 -0.05 -5.94
CA SER A 30 5.47 0.94 -5.78
C SER A 30 6.80 0.48 -6.37
N GLY A 31 7.74 1.41 -6.50
CA GLY A 31 9.17 1.09 -6.50
C GLY A 31 9.66 0.68 -5.11
N ALA A 32 10.96 0.43 -4.97
CA ALA A 32 11.59 0.41 -3.65
C ALA A 32 11.49 1.81 -3.03
N LEU A 33 11.06 1.87 -1.77
CA LEU A 33 10.98 3.06 -0.96
C LEU A 33 12.12 3.00 0.04
N ASP A 34 13.10 3.89 -0.08
CA ASP A 34 14.14 4.06 0.94
C ASP A 34 13.58 4.79 2.16
N THR A 35 14.40 5.10 3.16
CA THR A 35 13.97 5.86 4.34
C THR A 35 13.35 7.20 3.93
N ASP A 36 12.18 7.48 4.50
CA ASP A 36 11.28 8.61 4.28
C ASP A 36 10.70 8.77 2.86
N ASP A 37 10.99 7.84 1.94
CA ASP A 37 10.27 7.75 0.67
C ASP A 37 8.80 7.38 0.89
N HIS A 38 7.96 7.79 -0.06
CA HIS A 38 6.53 7.54 -0.01
C HIS A 38 5.95 7.01 -1.32
N PHE A 39 4.89 6.22 -1.16
CA PHE A 39 4.02 5.79 -2.25
C PHE A 39 2.58 6.18 -1.94
N GLN A 40 1.81 6.54 -2.96
CA GLN A 40 0.41 6.91 -2.79
C GLN A 40 -0.48 6.26 -3.83
N PHE A 41 -1.69 5.90 -3.41
CA PHE A 41 -2.72 5.35 -4.28
C PHE A 41 -4.10 5.92 -3.94
N LEU A 42 -4.87 6.27 -4.97
CA LEU A 42 -6.24 6.77 -4.84
C LEU A 42 -7.21 5.60 -4.97
N PHE A 43 -7.95 5.30 -3.91
CA PHE A 43 -8.91 4.20 -3.90
C PHE A 43 -10.29 4.69 -4.36
N THR A 44 -10.70 4.32 -5.57
CA THR A 44 -11.96 4.77 -6.19
C THR A 44 -13.06 3.72 -6.21
N GLU A 45 -12.76 2.48 -5.82
CA GLU A 45 -13.71 1.37 -5.83
C GLU A 45 -13.78 0.72 -4.43
N PRO A 46 -14.98 0.49 -3.87
CA PRO A 46 -15.14 -0.29 -2.64
C PRO A 46 -14.56 -1.70 -2.77
N GLY A 47 -14.03 -2.24 -1.68
CA GLY A 47 -13.46 -3.59 -1.65
C GLY A 47 -12.33 -3.77 -0.64
N GLU A 48 -11.80 -4.98 -0.56
CA GLU A 48 -10.60 -5.29 0.22
C GLU A 48 -9.39 -5.40 -0.70
N TYR A 49 -8.35 -4.61 -0.41
CA TYR A 49 -7.09 -4.57 -1.14
C TYR A 49 -5.99 -5.08 -0.24
N GLN A 50 -5.61 -6.35 -0.42
CA GLN A 50 -4.46 -6.93 0.24
C GLN A 50 -3.19 -6.45 -0.45
N PHE A 51 -2.17 -6.14 0.35
CA PHE A 51 -0.86 -5.76 -0.15
C PHE A 51 0.25 -6.40 0.68
N PHE A 52 1.44 -6.47 0.09
CA PHE A 52 2.63 -7.02 0.71
C PHE A 52 3.89 -6.29 0.24
N CYS A 53 4.99 -6.50 0.96
CA CYS A 53 6.31 -6.08 0.52
C CYS A 53 6.97 -7.21 -0.28
N ARG A 54 7.39 -6.96 -1.52
CA ARG A 54 8.06 -7.96 -2.36
C ARG A 54 9.44 -8.38 -1.84
N LEU A 55 10.13 -7.47 -1.14
CA LEU A 55 11.43 -7.74 -0.52
C LEU A 55 11.27 -8.59 0.75
N HIS A 56 10.13 -8.46 1.42
CA HIS A 56 9.83 -9.13 2.68
C HIS A 56 8.41 -9.74 2.63
N PRO A 57 8.19 -10.88 1.92
CA PRO A 57 6.85 -11.36 1.56
C PRO A 57 5.91 -11.70 2.73
N ARG A 58 6.44 -11.81 3.95
CA ARG A 58 5.63 -12.00 5.17
C ARG A 58 5.06 -10.69 5.72
N MET A 59 5.58 -9.54 5.31
CA MET A 59 5.01 -8.23 5.62
C MET A 59 3.79 -8.01 4.74
N THR A 60 2.62 -8.16 5.35
CA THR A 60 1.33 -8.07 4.68
C THR A 60 0.45 -7.03 5.37
N GLY A 61 -0.45 -6.44 4.61
CA GLY A 61 -1.44 -5.51 5.10
C GLY A 61 -2.69 -5.51 4.23
N LYS A 62 -3.71 -4.77 4.68
CA LYS A 62 -4.91 -4.56 3.87
C LYS A 62 -5.51 -3.17 4.03
N ILE A 63 -6.04 -2.66 2.92
CA ILE A 63 -6.91 -1.49 2.88
C ILE A 63 -8.33 -1.97 2.58
N ILE A 64 -9.28 -1.60 3.44
CA ILE A 64 -10.71 -1.81 3.21
C ILE A 64 -11.29 -0.48 2.74
N VAL A 65 -11.90 -0.47 1.57
CA VAL A 65 -12.53 0.72 0.99
C VAL A 65 -14.04 0.54 1.09
N GLN A 66 -14.69 1.48 1.74
CA GLN A 66 -16.14 1.54 1.87
C GLN A 66 -16.69 2.72 1.08
N PRO A 67 -17.98 2.70 0.68
CA PRO A 67 -18.64 3.84 0.07
C PRO A 67 -18.47 5.14 0.88
#